data_AF-A0A228QK05-F1
#
_entry.id   AF-A0A228QK05-F1
#
_cell.length_a   1.000
_cell.length_b   1.000
_cell.length_c   1.000
_cell.angle_alpha   90.00
_cell.angle_beta   90.00
_cell.angle_gamma   90.00
#
_symmetry.space_group_name_H-M   'P 1'
#
loop_
_entity.id
_entity.type
_entity.pdbx_description
1 polymer ?
#
loop_
_entity_poly.entity_id
_entity_poly.type
_entity_poly.pdbx_seq_one_letter_code
_entity_poly.pdbx_strand_id
1 'polypeptide(L)' 'MTFKVALTQSGRQFQVESDETVLAAALRQNVHLPYGCKNGACGSCKGQIV' A
#
# COMPACT_ATOMS: atom_id res chain seq x y z
N MET A 1 5.26 13.52 -7.65
CA MET A 1 4.04 14.05 -6.99
C MET A 1 3.65 13.03 -5.96
N THR A 2 3.25 13.48 -4.77
CA THR A 2 3.00 12.57 -3.65
C THR A 2 1.50 12.47 -3.37
N PHE A 3 0.99 11.25 -3.28
CA PHE A 3 -0.39 10.94 -2.91
C PHE A 3 -0.45 10.48 -1.46
N LYS A 4 -1.53 10.84 -0.77
CA LYS A 4 -1.76 10.42 0.60
C LYS A 4 -2.76 9.27 0.63
N VAL A 5 -2.32 8.11 1.12
CA VAL A 5 -3.17 6.92 1.26
C VAL A 5 -3.44 6.67 2.74
N ALA A 6 -4.70 6.38 3.07
CA ALA A 6 -5.15 6.09 4.42
C ALA A 6 -5.74 4.68 4.51
N LEU A 7 -5.34 3.93 5.54
CA LEU A 7 -5.92 2.64 5.87
C LEU A 7 -7.06 2.84 6.85
N THR A 8 -8.28 2.58 6.41
CA THR A 8 -9.50 2.77 7.21
C THR A 8 -9.53 1.88 8.45
N GLN A 9 -9.09 0.63 8.36
CA GLN A 9 -9.08 -0.30 9.50
C GLN A 9 -8.07 0.06 10.60
N SER A 10 -6.90 0.60 10.24
CA SER A 10 -5.82 0.86 11.21
C SER A 10 -5.65 2.35 11.54
N GLY A 11 -6.33 3.24 10.83
CA GLY A 11 -6.17 4.69 10.93
C GLY A 11 -4.80 5.20 10.44
N ARG A 12 -3.90 4.30 10.00
CA ARG A 12 -2.55 4.66 9.53
C ARG A 12 -2.62 5.33 8.18
N GLN A 13 -1.73 6.30 7.98
CA GLN A 13 -1.63 7.06 6.73
C GLN A 13 -0.18 7.02 6.27
N PHE A 14 0.02 6.94 4.96
CA PHE A 14 1.34 6.93 4.36
C PHE A 14 1.33 7.66 3.02
N GLN A 15 2.52 8.12 2.63
CA GLN A 15 2.72 8.86 1.39
C GLN A 15 3.15 7.91 0.28
N VAL A 16 2.62 8.08 -0.92
CA VAL A 16 2.94 7.27 -2.10
C VAL A 16 3.43 8.20 -3.18
N GLU A 17 4.66 8.00 -3.65
CA GLU A 17 5.16 8.74 -4.80
C GLU A 17 4.53 8.23 -6.10
N SER A 18 4.47 9.11 -7.10
CA SER A 18 3.87 8.81 -8.41
C SER A 18 4.58 7.71 -9.20
N ASP A 19 5.84 7.40 -8.86
CA ASP A 19 6.70 6.43 -9.51
C ASP A 19 6.81 5.09 -8.74
N GLU A 20 6.11 4.93 -7.61
CA GLU A 20 6.13 3.71 -6.82
C GLU A 20 4.72 3.09 -6.67
N THR A 21 4.68 1.80 -6.34
CA THR A 21 3.42 1.13 -6.02
C THR A 21 2.98 1.45 -4.59
N VAL A 22 1.67 1.45 -4.34
CA VAL A 22 1.12 1.62 -2.98
C VAL A 22 1.72 0.60 -2.00
N LEU A 23 1.97 -0.65 -2.45
CA LEU A 23 2.62 -1.67 -1.64
C LEU A 23 4.08 -1.31 -1.31
N ALA A 24 4.85 -0.82 -2.28
CA ALA A 24 6.24 -0.43 -2.05
C ALA A 24 6.33 0.75 -1.08
N ALA A 25 5.48 1.77 -1.27
CA ALA A 25 5.37 2.93 -0.39
C ALA A 25 5.01 2.53 1.05
N ALA A 26 4.07 1.60 1.20
CA ALA A 26 3.68 1.06 2.51
C ALA A 26 4.86 0.39 3.21
N LEU A 27 5.57 -0.51 2.50
CA LEU A 27 6.73 -1.21 3.05
C LEU A 27 7.88 -0.25 3.41
N ARG A 28 8.16 0.75 2.55
CA ARG A 28 9.15 1.81 2.79
C ARG A 28 8.89 2.59 4.09
N GLN A 29 7.62 2.76 4.45
CA GLN A 29 7.18 3.46 5.67
C GLN A 29 6.81 2.50 6.82
N ASN A 30 7.25 1.24 6.77
CA ASN A 30 6.97 0.23 7.80
C ASN A 30 5.45 0.00 8.04
N VAL A 31 4.64 0.22 7.02
CA VAL A 31 3.21 -0.12 6.99
C VAL A 31 3.08 -1.55 6.48
N HIS A 32 2.73 -2.46 7.39
CA HIS A 32 2.49 -3.85 7.06
C HIS A 32 1.13 -4.00 6.39
N LEU A 33 1.17 -4.33 5.10
CA LEU A 33 0.03 -4.81 4.32
C LEU A 33 0.18 -6.31 4.09
N PRO A 34 -0.91 -7.07 3.94
CA PRO A 34 -0.81 -8.45 3.48
C PRO A 34 -0.22 -8.46 2.07
N TYR A 35 0.86 -9.21 1.84
CA TYR A 35 1.46 -9.39 0.52
C TYR A 35 2.12 -10.77 0.41
N GLY A 36 2.28 -11.26 -0.82
CA GLY A 36 3.01 -12.50 -1.12
C GLY A 36 3.95 -12.32 -2.31
N CYS A 37 3.38 -12.33 -3.51
CA CYS A 37 4.14 -12.38 -4.77
C CYS A 37 4.78 -11.06 -5.23
N LYS A 38 4.28 -9.89 -4.77
CA LYS A 38 4.68 -8.53 -5.21
C LYS A 38 4.62 -8.26 -6.72
N ASN A 39 4.12 -9.19 -7.54
CA ASN A 39 4.04 -9.09 -9.00
C ASN A 39 2.60 -9.20 -9.54
N GLY A 40 1.60 -9.23 -8.66
CA GLY A 40 0.17 -9.33 -9.02
C GLY A 40 -0.38 -10.75 -9.18
N ALA A 41 0.43 -11.81 -9.04
CA ALA A 41 -0.02 -13.19 -9.25
C ALA A 41 -0.90 -13.77 -8.13
N CYS A 42 -0.63 -13.43 -6.86
CA CYS A 42 -1.28 -14.10 -5.71
C CYS A 42 -2.50 -13.36 -5.13
N GLY A 43 -2.71 -12.08 -5.48
CA GLY A 43 -3.85 -11.30 -4.98
C GLY A 43 -3.83 -10.94 -3.48
N SER A 44 -2.84 -11.38 -2.70
CA SER A 44 -2.83 -11.17 -1.24
C SER A 44 -2.81 -9.70 -0.81
N CYS A 45 -2.31 -8.80 -1.67
CA CYS A 45 -2.28 -7.35 -1.43
C CYS A 45 -3.51 -6.60 -1.96
N LYS A 46 -4.58 -7.30 -2.34
CA LYS A 46 -5.81 -6.68 -2.80
C LYS A 46 -6.47 -5.92 -1.64
N GLY A 47 -6.84 -4.67 -1.90
CA GLY A 47 -7.60 -3.82 -0.98
C GLY A 47 -8.87 -3.30 -1.64
N GLN A 48 -9.81 -2.84 -0.82
CA GLN A 48 -11.00 -2.14 -1.26
C GLN A 48 -10.79 -0.63 -1.11
N ILE A 49 -11.19 0.14 -2.13
CA ILE A 49 -11.19 1.60 -2.10
C ILE A 49 -12.56 2.06 -1.61
N VAL A 50 -12.59 3.00 -0.68
CA VAL A 50 -13.80 3.58 -0.08
C VAL A 50 -13.68 5.09 0.01
#